data_AF-A0A7S3FS90-F1
#
_entry.id   AF-A0A7S3FS90-F1
#
_cell.length_a   1.000
_cell.length_b   1.000
_cell.length_c   1.000
_cell.angle_alpha   90.00
_cell.angle_beta   90.00
_cell.angle_gamma   90.00
#
_symmetry.space_group_name_H-M   'P 1'
#
loop_
_entity.id
_entity.type
_entity.pdbx_description
1 polymer ?
#
loop_
_entity_poly.entity_id
_entity_poly.type
_entity_poly.pdbx_seq_one_letter_code
_entity_poly.pdbx_strand_id
1 'polypeptide(L)'
;MVSASTYYFNSSPEQEGDAEVGFGLQIAYMNHAGSLAFGSLLISIIQFIKYVFVYLAETAAKKAGQENNAAVACAIGCAKCILKCLEEICDYINKTAYAFMAISGQNFCSSAYSGFLLNIKHGMKFYWANLLADVFIFLGKIAIVAANCFSLFFIMKYITKDVDEVSSIWGPIAIVGIETYMAASIFLGLFDESVLALLHCLCVDVDLNGEPKFGPPTFHDSVAKIPSSAQKNDQYNKVNEMA
;
A
#
# COMPACT_ATOMS: atom_id res chain seq x y z
N MET A 1 2.36 -7.16 7.36
CA MET A 1 3.16 -8.07 6.51
C MET A 1 3.46 -9.38 7.21
N VAL A 2 4.32 -9.46 8.24
CA VAL A 2 4.63 -10.73 8.95
C VAL A 2 3.36 -11.48 9.39
N SER A 3 2.43 -10.80 10.07
CA SER A 3 1.19 -11.45 10.52
C SER A 3 0.32 -11.97 9.37
N ALA A 4 0.36 -11.31 8.21
CA ALA A 4 -0.36 -11.75 7.02
C ALA A 4 0.33 -12.99 6.40
N SER A 5 1.67 -13.02 6.41
CA SER A 5 2.45 -14.18 5.98
C SER A 5 2.26 -15.37 6.91
N THR A 6 2.30 -15.19 8.23
CA THR A 6 2.01 -16.26 9.18
C THR A 6 0.57 -16.76 9.02
N TYR A 7 -0.40 -15.85 8.87
CA TYR A 7 -1.79 -16.23 8.62
C TYR A 7 -1.93 -17.10 7.36
N TYR A 8 -1.28 -16.70 6.25
CA TYR A 8 -1.32 -17.46 5.01
C TYR A 8 -0.72 -18.86 5.18
N PHE A 9 0.49 -18.96 5.74
CA PHE A 9 1.21 -20.24 5.85
C PHE A 9 0.76 -21.13 7.02
N ASN A 10 0.12 -20.56 8.04
CA ASN A 10 -0.52 -21.32 9.12
C ASN A 10 -1.91 -21.85 8.71
N SER A 11 -2.49 -21.32 7.63
CA SER A 11 -3.79 -21.77 7.12
C SER A 11 -3.65 -22.90 6.11
N SER A 12 -4.63 -23.80 6.11
CA SER A 12 -4.80 -24.88 5.14
C SER A 12 -6.20 -24.83 4.50
N PRO A 13 -6.45 -25.60 3.42
CA PRO A 13 -7.77 -25.69 2.81
C PRO A 13 -8.90 -26.10 3.77
N GLU A 14 -8.56 -26.77 4.88
CA GLU A 14 -9.51 -27.28 5.87
C GLU A 14 -9.58 -26.41 7.14
N GLN A 15 -8.54 -25.62 7.44
CA GLN A 15 -8.42 -24.92 8.71
C GLN A 15 -7.86 -23.50 8.55
N GLU A 16 -8.51 -22.53 9.21
CA GLU A 16 -7.95 -21.19 9.38
C GLU A 16 -6.83 -21.19 10.42
N GLY A 17 -5.69 -20.65 10.03
CA GLY A 17 -4.52 -20.48 10.89
C GLY A 17 -4.51 -19.15 11.62
N ASP A 18 -3.66 -19.04 12.64
CA ASP A 18 -3.52 -17.83 13.44
C ASP A 18 -2.65 -16.76 12.76
N ALA A 19 -3.05 -15.49 12.90
CA ALA A 19 -2.26 -14.33 12.50
C ALA A 19 -1.40 -13.82 13.67
N GLU A 20 -0.09 -14.06 13.63
CA GLU A 20 0.81 -13.81 14.76
C GLU A 20 1.29 -12.36 14.83
N VAL A 21 0.41 -11.47 15.31
CA VAL A 21 0.69 -10.03 15.40
C VAL A 21 1.85 -9.71 16.35
N GLY A 22 1.89 -10.36 17.52
CA GLY A 22 2.94 -10.14 18.52
C GLY A 22 4.32 -10.55 18.01
N PHE A 23 4.40 -11.68 17.30
CA PHE A 23 5.63 -12.16 16.68
C PHE A 23 6.13 -11.20 15.59
N GLY A 24 5.21 -10.71 14.74
CA GLY A 24 5.53 -9.70 13.74
C GLY A 24 6.12 -8.42 14.34
N LEU A 25 5.56 -7.95 15.46
CA LEU A 25 6.08 -6.80 16.19
C LEU A 25 7.48 -7.06 16.73
N GLN A 26 7.69 -8.22 17.35
CA GLN A 26 8.99 -8.61 17.90
C GLN A 26 10.08 -8.67 16.81
N ILE A 27 9.79 -9.32 15.68
CA ILE A 27 10.74 -9.39 14.56
C ILE A 27 11.07 -8.00 14.02
N ALA A 28 10.04 -7.15 13.84
CA ALA A 28 10.23 -5.80 13.29
C ALA A 28 11.20 -4.97 14.14
N TYR A 29 11.07 -5.01 15.48
CA TYR A 29 11.91 -4.22 16.37
C TYR A 29 13.25 -4.89 16.72
N MET A 30 13.32 -6.22 16.84
CA MET A 30 14.52 -6.89 17.31
C MET A 30 15.44 -7.35 16.17
N ASN A 31 14.87 -7.81 15.04
CA ASN A 31 15.65 -8.44 13.96
C ASN A 31 15.76 -7.55 12.72
N HIS A 32 14.73 -6.76 12.42
CA HIS A 32 14.63 -6.03 11.16
C HIS A 32 14.56 -4.50 11.29
N ALA A 33 14.79 -3.95 12.49
CA ALA A 33 14.76 -2.50 12.71
C ALA A 33 15.75 -1.74 11.81
N GLY A 34 16.94 -2.32 11.58
CA GLY A 34 17.94 -1.73 10.66
C GLY A 34 17.48 -1.71 9.21
N SER A 35 16.81 -2.76 8.73
CA SER A 35 16.23 -2.81 7.38
C SER A 35 15.12 -1.78 7.20
N LEU A 36 14.24 -1.65 8.20
CA LEU A 36 13.16 -0.66 8.22
C LEU A 36 13.72 0.77 8.20
N ALA A 37 14.74 1.03 9.04
CA ALA A 37 15.44 2.31 9.07
C ALA A 37 16.12 2.61 7.72
N PHE A 38 16.80 1.64 7.12
CA PHE A 38 17.47 1.81 5.83
C PHE A 38 16.50 2.14 4.70
N GLY A 39 15.39 1.40 4.57
CA GLY A 39 14.39 1.72 3.55
C GLY A 39 13.76 3.10 3.78
N SER A 40 13.45 3.47 5.03
CA SER A 40 12.94 4.81 5.34
C SER A 40 13.94 5.94 5.02
N LEU A 41 15.24 5.68 5.21
CA LEU A 41 16.31 6.61 4.87
C LEU A 41 16.41 6.82 3.35
N LEU A 42 16.29 5.75 2.56
CA LEU A 42 16.32 5.84 1.09
C LEU A 42 15.20 6.75 0.56
N ILE A 43 13.96 6.53 1.01
CA ILE A 43 12.82 7.37 0.62
C ILE A 43 13.05 8.81 1.09
N SER A 44 13.50 9.00 2.33
CA SER A 44 13.74 10.34 2.90
C SER A 44 14.81 11.12 2.11
N ILE A 45 15.86 10.46 1.63
CA ILE A 45 16.89 11.09 0.78
C ILE A 45 16.28 11.54 -0.55
N ILE A 46 15.48 10.69 -1.21
CA ILE A 46 14.83 11.04 -2.48
C ILE A 46 13.85 12.20 -2.28
N GLN A 47 13.06 12.17 -1.21
CA GLN A 47 12.16 13.25 -0.84
C GLN A 47 12.92 14.54 -0.57
N PHE A 48 14.02 14.49 0.19
CA PHE A 48 14.85 15.65 0.47
C PHE A 48 15.40 16.27 -0.83
N ILE A 49 15.94 15.45 -1.74
CA ILE A 49 16.39 15.89 -3.05
C ILE A 49 15.23 16.55 -3.81
N LYS A 50 14.05 15.90 -3.84
CA LYS A 50 12.86 16.45 -4.49
C LYS A 50 12.49 17.82 -3.93
N TYR A 51 12.39 17.95 -2.61
CA TYR A 51 12.05 19.21 -1.96
C TYR A 51 13.08 20.30 -2.28
N VAL A 52 14.38 20.01 -2.18
CA VAL A 52 15.44 20.99 -2.45
C VAL A 52 15.41 21.45 -3.91
N PHE A 53 15.43 20.53 -4.87
CA PHE A 53 15.50 20.87 -6.30
C PHE A 53 14.23 21.60 -6.77
N VAL A 54 13.05 21.10 -6.40
CA VAL A 54 11.78 21.71 -6.80
C VAL A 54 11.61 23.09 -6.16
N TYR A 55 11.91 23.22 -4.87
CA TYR A 55 11.83 24.51 -4.16
C TYR A 55 12.79 25.55 -4.74
N LEU A 56 14.03 25.16 -5.02
CA LEU A 56 15.02 26.06 -5.63
C LEU A 56 14.61 26.46 -7.05
N ALA A 57 14.11 25.52 -7.86
CA ALA A 57 13.68 25.81 -9.23
C ALA A 57 12.47 26.75 -9.26
N GLU A 58 11.48 26.55 -8.39
CA GLU A 58 10.33 27.46 -8.26
C GLU A 58 10.74 28.85 -7.76
N THR A 59 11.65 28.91 -6.78
CA THR A 59 12.14 30.18 -6.24
C THR A 59 12.96 30.95 -7.28
N ALA A 60 13.80 30.26 -8.05
CA ALA A 60 14.58 30.86 -9.13
C ALA A 60 13.68 31.40 -10.25
N ALA A 61 12.66 30.64 -10.66
CA ALA A 61 11.69 31.08 -11.67
C ALA A 61 10.94 32.36 -11.24
N LYS A 62 10.52 32.43 -9.96
CA LYS A 62 9.89 33.63 -9.38
C LYS A 62 10.85 34.83 -9.37
N LYS A 63 12.09 34.65 -8.91
CA LYS A 63 13.09 35.74 -8.86
C LYS A 63 13.48 36.26 -10.24
N ALA A 64 13.46 35.41 -11.26
CA ALA A 64 13.77 35.79 -12.63
C ALA A 64 12.57 36.40 -13.39
N GLY A 65 11.39 36.55 -12.74
CA GLY A 65 10.17 37.02 -13.41
C GLY A 65 9.67 36.08 -14.52
N GLN A 66 10.09 34.80 -14.50
CA GLN A 66 9.77 33.81 -15.53
C GLN A 66 8.65 32.85 -15.09
N GLU A 67 7.86 33.24 -14.09
CA GLU A 67 6.72 32.47 -13.59
C GLU A 67 5.67 32.15 -14.67
N ASN A 68 5.54 33.00 -15.69
CA ASN A 68 4.65 32.81 -16.83
C ASN A 68 5.34 32.21 -18.07
N ASN A 69 6.64 31.87 -17.98
CA ASN A 69 7.35 31.27 -19.10
C ASN A 69 7.02 29.77 -19.20
N ALA A 70 6.30 29.39 -20.26
CA ALA A 70 5.89 28.01 -20.51
C ALA A 70 7.06 27.02 -20.53
N ALA A 71 8.24 27.42 -21.02
CA ALA A 71 9.42 26.56 -21.06
C ALA A 71 9.95 26.24 -19.65
N VAL A 72 9.97 27.23 -18.75
CA VAL A 72 10.41 27.06 -17.36
C VAL A 72 9.40 26.25 -16.57
N ALA A 73 8.10 26.54 -16.74
CA ALA A 73 7.03 25.76 -16.11
C ALA A 73 7.06 24.29 -16.55
N CYS A 74 7.28 24.03 -17.84
CA CYS A 74 7.43 22.67 -18.37
C CYS A 74 8.66 21.96 -17.76
N ALA A 75 9.82 22.61 -17.73
CA ALA A 75 11.03 22.01 -17.15
C ALA A 75 10.88 21.66 -15.66
N ILE A 76 10.27 22.56 -14.86
CA ILE A 76 9.97 22.30 -13.45
C ILE A 76 8.96 21.15 -13.32
N GLY A 77 7.93 21.13 -14.16
CA GLY A 77 6.94 20.05 -14.21
C GLY A 77 7.56 18.69 -14.51
N CYS A 78 8.43 18.62 -15.51
CA CYS A 78 9.18 17.39 -15.86
C CYS A 78 10.08 16.93 -14.71
N ALA A 79 10.82 17.84 -14.08
CA ALA A 79 11.67 17.50 -12.93
C ALA A 79 10.84 16.97 -11.75
N LYS A 80 9.72 17.62 -11.43
CA LYS A 80 8.76 17.14 -10.41
C LYS A 80 8.25 15.74 -10.72
N CYS A 81 7.88 15.49 -11.99
CA CYS A 81 7.38 14.20 -12.43
C CYS A 81 8.44 13.11 -12.25
N ILE A 82 9.67 13.31 -12.77
CA ILE A 82 10.76 12.34 -12.68
C ILE A 82 11.11 12.02 -11.21
N LEU A 83 11.22 13.04 -10.36
CA LEU A 83 11.53 12.87 -8.95
C LEU A 83 10.41 12.17 -8.19
N LYS A 84 9.15 12.44 -8.55
CA LYS A 84 7.99 11.74 -7.99
C LYS A 84 7.97 10.27 -8.43
N CYS A 85 8.24 9.97 -9.71
CA CYS A 85 8.35 8.59 -10.17
C CYS A 85 9.48 7.83 -9.46
N LEU A 86 10.63 8.49 -9.24
CA LEU A 86 11.75 7.88 -8.50
C LEU A 86 11.37 7.54 -7.05
N GLU A 87 10.65 8.45 -6.39
CA GLU A 87 10.12 8.22 -5.04
C GLU A 87 9.15 7.04 -5.01
N GLU A 88 8.17 7.01 -5.92
CA GLU A 88 7.18 5.93 -6.01
C GLU A 88 7.84 4.56 -6.32
N ILE A 89 8.84 4.53 -7.21
CA ILE A 89 9.61 3.31 -7.50
C ILE A 89 10.37 2.84 -6.26
N CYS A 90 11.02 3.75 -5.53
CA CYS A 90 11.77 3.39 -4.33
C CYS A 90 10.85 2.90 -3.20
N ASP A 91 9.69 3.55 -3.03
CA ASP A 91 8.68 3.11 -2.07
C ASP A 91 8.15 1.72 -2.41
N TYR A 92 7.88 1.47 -3.69
CA TYR A 92 7.47 0.15 -4.17
C TYR A 92 8.54 -0.92 -3.92
N ILE A 93 9.82 -0.64 -4.19
CA ILE A 93 10.92 -1.58 -3.89
C ILE A 93 11.00 -1.86 -2.38
N ASN A 94 10.83 -0.85 -1.53
CA ASN A 94 10.83 -1.05 -0.08
C ASN A 94 9.68 -1.96 0.37
N LYS A 95 8.46 -1.66 -0.08
CA LYS A 95 7.26 -2.43 0.25
C LYS A 95 7.39 -3.89 -0.17
N THR A 96 7.86 -4.14 -1.39
CA THR A 96 8.09 -5.50 -1.91
C THR A 96 9.22 -6.23 -1.19
N ALA A 97 10.29 -5.51 -0.83
CA ALA A 97 11.37 -6.05 0.01
C ALA A 97 10.83 -6.50 1.37
N TYR A 98 10.04 -5.66 2.06
CA TYR A 98 9.46 -6.00 3.35
C TYR A 98 8.47 -7.16 3.29
N ALA A 99 7.66 -7.23 2.23
CA ALA A 99 6.77 -8.37 1.99
C ALA A 99 7.56 -9.67 1.82
N PHE A 100 8.65 -9.64 1.06
CA PHE A 100 9.50 -10.81 0.86
C PHE A 100 10.33 -11.16 2.11
N MET A 101 10.79 -10.17 2.89
CA MET A 101 11.43 -10.39 4.19
C MET A 101 10.49 -11.10 5.16
N ALA A 102 9.21 -10.72 5.17
CA ALA A 102 8.19 -11.34 6.03
C ALA A 102 7.99 -12.85 5.74
N ILE A 103 8.26 -13.28 4.49
CA ILE A 103 8.15 -14.68 4.07
C ILE A 103 9.47 -15.43 4.28
N SER A 104 10.58 -14.84 3.84
CA SER A 104 11.86 -15.53 3.72
C SER A 104 12.81 -15.34 4.91
N GLY A 105 12.59 -14.30 5.73
CA GLY A 105 13.50 -13.91 6.80
C GLY A 105 14.86 -13.37 6.31
N GLN A 106 15.03 -13.13 5.01
CA GLN A 106 16.29 -12.65 4.45
C GLN A 106 16.56 -11.16 4.78
N ASN A 107 17.78 -10.69 4.52
CA ASN A 107 18.12 -9.28 4.64
C ASN A 107 17.43 -8.42 3.56
N PHE A 108 17.45 -7.10 3.76
CA PHE A 108 16.76 -6.14 2.90
C PHE A 108 17.17 -6.24 1.43
N CYS A 109 18.47 -6.23 1.12
CA CYS A 109 18.94 -6.19 -0.27
C CYS A 109 18.59 -7.46 -1.05
N SER A 110 18.75 -8.64 -0.42
CA SER A 110 18.34 -9.92 -1.02
C SER A 110 16.83 -9.94 -1.27
N SER A 111 16.06 -9.50 -0.28
CA SER A 111 14.60 -9.48 -0.36
C SER A 111 14.07 -8.47 -1.36
N ALA A 112 14.73 -7.31 -1.51
CA ALA A 112 14.39 -6.31 -2.50
C ALA A 112 14.53 -6.87 -3.92
N TYR A 113 15.63 -7.59 -4.19
CA TYR A 113 15.85 -8.24 -5.47
C TYR A 113 14.81 -9.33 -5.73
N SER A 114 14.67 -10.29 -4.80
CA SER A 114 13.74 -11.42 -4.97
C SER A 114 12.27 -10.98 -5.01
N GLY A 115 11.87 -10.03 -4.17
CA GLY A 115 10.54 -9.45 -4.17
C GLY A 115 10.24 -8.71 -5.49
N PHE A 116 11.17 -7.89 -5.97
CA PHE A 116 11.00 -7.20 -7.26
C PHE A 116 10.85 -8.19 -8.43
N LEU A 117 11.68 -9.24 -8.48
CA LEU A 117 11.59 -10.30 -9.49
C LEU A 117 10.26 -11.06 -9.43
N LEU A 118 9.78 -11.38 -8.23
CA LEU A 118 8.50 -12.04 -8.03
C LEU A 118 7.35 -11.19 -8.59
N ASN A 119 7.42 -9.87 -8.38
CA ASN A 119 6.45 -8.94 -8.94
C ASN A 119 6.53 -8.85 -10.46
N ILE A 120 7.72 -8.88 -11.08
CA ILE A 120 7.80 -8.89 -12.55
C ILE A 120 7.14 -10.17 -13.09
N LYS A 121 7.38 -11.32 -12.45
CA LYS A 121 6.87 -12.62 -12.89
C LYS A 121 5.36 -12.76 -12.82
N HIS A 122 4.70 -12.10 -11.85
CA HIS A 122 3.25 -12.20 -11.64
C HIS A 122 2.51 -10.85 -11.73
N GLY A 123 3.17 -9.82 -12.28
CA GLY A 123 2.84 -8.42 -12.06
C GLY A 123 1.47 -7.96 -12.53
N MET A 124 0.94 -8.53 -13.61
CA MET A 124 -0.38 -8.13 -14.11
C MET A 124 -1.50 -8.52 -13.14
N LYS A 125 -1.44 -9.72 -12.56
CA LYS A 125 -2.41 -10.17 -11.54
C LYS A 125 -2.25 -9.39 -10.24
N PHE A 126 -0.99 -9.16 -9.87
CA PHE A 126 -0.61 -8.36 -8.73
C PHE A 126 -1.23 -6.95 -8.81
N TYR A 127 -1.10 -6.29 -9.98
CA TYR A 127 -1.67 -4.97 -10.22
C TYR A 127 -3.19 -4.94 -10.06
N TRP A 128 -3.92 -5.87 -10.67
CA TRP A 128 -5.39 -5.90 -10.56
C TRP A 128 -5.87 -6.12 -9.12
N ALA A 129 -5.21 -6.99 -8.37
CA ALA A 129 -5.56 -7.25 -6.98
C ALA A 129 -5.33 -6.03 -6.08
N ASN A 130 -4.20 -5.33 -6.23
CA ASN A 130 -3.94 -4.10 -5.47
C ASN A 130 -4.88 -2.97 -5.88
N LEU A 131 -5.17 -2.82 -7.18
CA LEU A 131 -6.14 -1.82 -7.65
C LEU A 131 -7.52 -2.01 -7.00
N LEU A 132 -7.99 -3.26 -6.89
CA LEU A 132 -9.25 -3.55 -6.21
C LEU A 132 -9.16 -3.21 -4.72
N ALA A 133 -8.08 -3.59 -4.05
CA ALA A 133 -7.85 -3.25 -2.64
C ALA A 133 -7.86 -1.74 -2.41
N ASP A 134 -7.18 -0.97 -3.28
CA ASP A 134 -7.14 0.49 -3.24
C ASP A 134 -8.53 1.11 -3.37
N VAL A 135 -9.36 0.60 -4.28
CA VAL A 135 -10.75 1.05 -4.44
C VAL A 135 -11.56 0.81 -3.17
N PHE A 136 -11.46 -0.39 -2.58
CA PHE A 136 -12.17 -0.69 -1.33
C PHE A 136 -11.68 0.15 -0.15
N ILE A 137 -10.36 0.32 -0.02
CA ILE A 137 -9.75 1.17 1.00
C ILE A 137 -10.21 2.63 0.84
N PHE A 138 -10.24 3.14 -0.39
CA PHE A 138 -10.71 4.50 -0.68
C PHE A 138 -12.18 4.70 -0.33
N LEU A 139 -13.05 3.76 -0.75
CA LEU A 139 -14.46 3.78 -0.39
C LEU A 139 -14.66 3.70 1.13
N GLY A 140 -13.88 2.87 1.82
CA GLY A 140 -13.87 2.78 3.28
C GLY A 140 -13.53 4.10 3.95
N LYS A 141 -12.50 4.81 3.48
CA LYS A 141 -12.12 6.15 4.00
C LYS A 141 -13.26 7.15 3.84
N ILE A 142 -13.87 7.22 2.66
CA ILE A 142 -15.01 8.12 2.40
C ILE A 142 -16.17 7.79 3.33
N ALA A 143 -16.53 6.51 3.45
CA ALA A 143 -17.64 6.08 4.28
C ALA A 143 -17.43 6.43 5.76
N ILE A 144 -16.23 6.20 6.31
CA ILE A 144 -15.91 6.52 7.71
C ILE A 144 -15.94 8.03 7.96
N VAL A 145 -15.38 8.83 7.05
CA VAL A 145 -15.40 10.30 7.16
C VAL A 145 -16.84 10.83 7.09
N ALA A 146 -17.62 10.37 6.12
CA ALA A 146 -19.02 10.78 5.96
C ALA A 146 -19.86 10.38 7.18
N ALA A 147 -19.70 9.16 7.69
CA ALA A 147 -20.42 8.68 8.87
C ALA A 147 -20.09 9.49 10.13
N ASN A 148 -18.82 9.81 10.38
CA ASN A 148 -18.43 10.63 11.54
C ASN A 148 -18.89 12.09 11.42
N CYS A 149 -18.74 12.71 10.25
CA CYS A 149 -19.24 14.06 10.01
C CYS A 149 -20.77 14.14 10.14
N PHE A 150 -21.49 13.14 9.60
CA PHE A 150 -22.94 13.05 9.74
C PHE A 150 -23.37 12.82 11.18
N SER A 151 -22.67 11.94 11.91
CA SER A 151 -22.94 11.68 13.33
C SER A 151 -22.73 12.94 14.17
N LEU A 152 -21.66 13.70 13.95
CA LEU A 152 -21.44 14.98 14.62
C LEU A 152 -22.56 15.97 14.32
N PHE A 153 -22.94 16.12 13.05
CA PHE A 153 -24.04 17.00 12.66
C PHE A 153 -25.35 16.60 13.35
N PHE A 154 -25.65 15.30 13.39
CA PHE A 154 -26.85 14.77 14.04
C PHE A 154 -26.85 15.04 15.55
N ILE A 155 -25.71 14.82 16.22
CA ILE A 155 -25.54 15.07 17.65
C ILE A 155 -25.75 16.56 17.94
N MET A 156 -25.06 17.45 17.22
CA MET A 156 -25.20 18.89 17.41
C MET A 156 -26.65 19.36 17.17
N LYS A 157 -27.31 18.81 16.15
CA LYS A 157 -28.67 19.23 15.76
C LYS A 157 -29.77 18.74 16.68
N TYR A 158 -29.73 17.47 17.09
CA TYR A 158 -30.88 16.85 17.75
C TYR A 158 -30.64 16.52 19.22
N ILE A 159 -29.39 16.30 19.63
CA ILE A 159 -29.05 15.89 20.99
C ILE A 159 -28.67 17.10 21.83
N THR A 160 -27.57 17.78 21.49
CA THR A 160 -27.08 18.90 22.28
C THR A 160 -27.84 20.20 21.98
N LYS A 161 -28.31 20.36 20.73
CA LYS A 161 -29.04 21.53 20.22
C LYS A 161 -28.22 22.83 20.19
N ASP A 162 -26.90 22.72 20.12
CA ASP A 162 -25.97 23.85 20.13
C ASP A 162 -25.70 24.43 18.73
N VAL A 163 -26.46 24.01 17.71
CA VAL A 163 -26.21 24.44 16.31
C VAL A 163 -26.30 25.95 16.15
N ASP A 164 -27.20 26.58 16.90
CA ASP A 164 -27.45 28.02 16.86
C ASP A 164 -26.50 28.80 17.79
N GLU A 165 -25.84 28.13 18.74
CA GLU A 165 -24.84 28.73 19.63
C GLU A 165 -23.45 28.82 18.98
N VAL A 166 -23.15 27.93 18.04
CA VAL A 166 -21.86 27.87 17.36
C VAL A 166 -21.82 28.85 16.18
N SER A 167 -20.81 29.72 16.15
CA SER A 167 -20.67 30.75 15.10
C SER A 167 -20.55 30.19 13.68
N SER A 168 -20.04 28.96 13.53
CA SER A 168 -20.04 28.21 12.26
C SER A 168 -19.98 26.70 12.49
N ILE A 169 -21.02 26.00 12.04
CA ILE A 169 -21.11 24.53 12.09
C ILE A 169 -20.01 23.84 11.26
N TRP A 170 -19.52 24.50 10.23
CA TRP A 170 -18.51 23.95 9.32
C TRP A 170 -17.13 23.79 9.98
N GLY A 171 -16.82 24.59 11.00
CA GLY A 171 -15.55 24.51 11.72
C GLY A 171 -15.36 23.17 12.43
N PRO A 172 -16.23 22.79 13.38
CA PRO A 172 -16.19 21.50 14.04
C PRO A 172 -16.25 20.31 13.08
N ILE A 173 -17.11 20.40 12.04
CA ILE A 173 -17.21 19.35 11.01
C ILE A 173 -15.89 19.18 10.25
N ALA A 174 -15.22 20.28 9.89
CA ALA A 174 -13.94 20.21 9.19
C ALA A 174 -12.85 19.59 10.08
N ILE A 175 -12.79 19.95 11.36
CA ILE A 175 -11.82 19.37 12.31
C ILE A 175 -12.02 17.87 12.45
N VAL A 176 -13.26 17.42 12.72
CA VAL A 176 -13.59 16.00 12.83
C VAL A 176 -13.34 15.26 11.51
N GLY A 177 -13.65 15.88 10.37
CA GLY A 177 -13.38 15.31 9.06
C GLY A 177 -11.89 15.07 8.81
N ILE A 178 -11.03 16.04 9.16
CA ILE A 178 -9.57 15.92 9.02
C ILE A 178 -9.03 14.83 9.95
N GLU A 179 -9.41 14.86 11.24
CA GLU A 179 -8.97 13.86 12.21
C GLU A 179 -9.40 12.44 11.79
N THR A 180 -10.67 12.30 11.38
CA THR A 180 -11.22 11.03 10.92
C THR A 180 -10.49 10.53 9.67
N TYR A 181 -10.19 11.41 8.71
CA TYR A 181 -9.46 11.04 7.51
C TYR A 181 -8.04 10.57 7.82
N MET A 182 -7.34 11.21 8.77
CA MET A 182 -6.02 10.80 9.23
C MET A 182 -6.08 9.42 9.90
N ALA A 183 -7.00 9.23 10.85
CA ALA A 183 -7.19 7.96 11.53
C ALA A 183 -7.53 6.84 10.54
N ALA A 184 -8.52 7.06 9.67
CA ALA A 184 -8.90 6.11 8.62
C ALA A 184 -7.75 5.79 7.67
N SER A 185 -6.88 6.76 7.37
CA SER A 185 -5.72 6.53 6.51
C SER A 185 -4.67 5.64 7.15
N ILE A 186 -4.43 5.78 8.46
CA ILE A 186 -3.51 4.91 9.20
C ILE A 186 -4.06 3.48 9.25
N PHE A 187 -5.31 3.31 9.72
CA PHE A 187 -5.89 1.98 9.89
C PHE A 187 -6.16 1.26 8.58
N LEU A 188 -6.77 1.93 7.59
CA LEU A 188 -7.06 1.31 6.31
C LEU A 188 -5.80 1.14 5.45
N GLY A 189 -4.75 1.94 5.67
CA GLY A 189 -3.45 1.74 5.03
C GLY A 189 -2.80 0.40 5.40
N LEU A 190 -3.06 -0.15 6.59
CA LEU A 190 -2.56 -1.47 6.98
C LEU A 190 -3.14 -2.61 6.14
N PHE A 191 -4.29 -2.41 5.50
CA PHE A 191 -4.89 -3.41 4.62
C PHE A 191 -4.15 -3.51 3.29
N ASP A 192 -3.68 -2.38 2.73
CA ASP A 192 -2.83 -2.36 1.52
C ASP A 192 -1.58 -3.22 1.73
N GLU A 193 -0.84 -2.95 2.82
CA GLU A 193 0.37 -3.69 3.18
C GLU A 193 0.10 -5.19 3.47
N SER A 194 -1.09 -5.52 3.97
CA SER A 194 -1.51 -6.90 4.19
C SER A 194 -1.85 -7.62 2.88
N VAL A 195 -2.55 -6.96 1.96
CA VAL A 195 -2.88 -7.51 0.62
C VAL A 195 -1.61 -7.79 -0.16
N LEU A 196 -0.68 -6.83 -0.22
CA LEU A 196 0.64 -6.97 -0.84
C LEU A 196 1.40 -8.19 -0.29
N ALA A 197 1.41 -8.37 1.04
CA ALA A 197 2.06 -9.52 1.67
C ALA A 197 1.38 -10.85 1.33
N LEU A 198 0.05 -10.93 1.39
CA LEU A 198 -0.70 -12.15 1.05
C LEU A 198 -0.47 -12.55 -0.42
N LEU A 199 -0.47 -11.57 -1.33
CA LEU A 199 -0.17 -11.81 -2.73
C LEU A 199 1.27 -12.32 -2.94
N HIS A 200 2.26 -11.79 -2.20
CA HIS A 200 3.61 -12.35 -2.23
C HIS A 200 3.65 -13.78 -1.70
N CYS A 201 2.91 -14.09 -0.62
CA CYS A 201 2.84 -15.45 -0.08
C CYS A 201 2.25 -16.42 -1.11
N LEU A 202 1.16 -16.03 -1.77
CA LEU A 202 0.54 -16.79 -2.85
C LEU A 202 1.50 -17.02 -4.02
N CYS A 203 2.21 -15.99 -4.47
CA CYS A 203 3.16 -16.13 -5.56
C CYS A 203 4.33 -17.05 -5.20
N VAL A 204 4.88 -16.94 -3.98
CA VAL A 204 5.93 -17.85 -3.50
C VAL A 204 5.42 -19.29 -3.40
N ASP A 205 4.21 -19.49 -2.87
CA ASP A 205 3.59 -20.81 -2.73
C ASP A 205 3.38 -21.49 -4.09
N VAL A 206 2.80 -20.76 -5.06
CA VAL A 206 2.61 -21.25 -6.43
C VAL A 206 3.93 -21.52 -7.14
N ASP A 207 4.96 -20.70 -6.92
CA ASP A 207 6.28 -20.91 -7.54
C ASP A 207 7.00 -22.14 -6.97
N LEU A 208 6.79 -22.47 -5.68
CA LEU A 208 7.39 -23.63 -5.03
C LEU A 208 6.62 -24.93 -5.26
N ASN A 209 5.28 -24.86 -5.26
CA ASN A 209 4.41 -26.03 -5.26
C ASN A 209 3.63 -26.24 -6.57
N GLY A 210 3.68 -25.29 -7.51
CA GLY A 210 2.93 -25.31 -8.77
C GLY A 210 1.47 -24.88 -8.64
N GLU A 211 0.85 -25.14 -7.49
CA GLU A 211 -0.50 -24.72 -7.11
C GLU A 211 -0.50 -24.14 -5.68
N PRO A 212 -1.50 -23.30 -5.32
CA PRO A 212 -1.61 -22.79 -3.95
C PRO A 212 -1.89 -23.94 -2.99
N LYS A 213 -0.95 -24.22 -2.09
CA LYS A 213 -1.06 -25.28 -1.08
C LYS A 213 -1.56 -24.75 0.26
N PHE A 214 -1.22 -23.50 0.57
CA PHE A 214 -1.57 -22.83 1.81
C PHE A 214 -2.63 -21.75 1.55
N GLY A 215 -3.14 -21.18 2.65
CA GLY A 215 -4.16 -20.15 2.64
C GLY A 215 -5.46 -20.63 3.29
N PRO A 216 -6.38 -19.69 3.60
CA PRO A 216 -7.60 -20.02 4.32
C PRO A 216 -8.58 -20.82 3.47
N PRO A 217 -9.50 -21.60 4.08
CA PRO A 217 -10.52 -22.37 3.35
C PRO A 217 -11.32 -21.52 2.35
N THR A 218 -11.69 -20.29 2.74
CA THR A 218 -12.44 -19.34 1.90
C THR A 218 -11.71 -18.96 0.61
N PHE A 219 -10.37 -18.93 0.63
CA PHE A 219 -9.56 -18.71 -0.56
C PHE A 219 -9.64 -19.93 -1.50
N HIS A 220 -9.45 -21.14 -0.98
CA HIS A 220 -9.54 -22.37 -1.79
C HIS A 220 -10.94 -22.58 -2.38
N ASP A 221 -12.00 -22.31 -1.61
CA ASP A 221 -13.38 -22.32 -2.08
C ASP A 221 -13.62 -21.35 -3.23
N SER A 222 -12.97 -20.19 -3.18
CA SER A 222 -13.07 -19.17 -4.24
C SER A 222 -12.30 -19.59 -5.49
N VAL A 223 -11.10 -20.14 -5.33
CA VAL A 223 -10.29 -20.66 -6.44
C VAL A 223 -10.99 -21.84 -7.14
N ALA A 224 -11.62 -22.74 -6.38
CA ALA A 224 -12.36 -23.88 -6.92
C ALA A 224 -13.57 -23.49 -7.79
N LYS A 225 -14.14 -22.29 -7.56
CA LYS A 225 -15.26 -21.75 -8.34
C LYS A 225 -14.82 -21.09 -9.66
N ILE A 226 -13.52 -20.87 -9.87
CA ILE A 226 -13.00 -20.29 -11.10
C ILE A 226 -13.01 -21.35 -12.20
N PRO A 227 -13.66 -21.12 -13.36
CA PRO A 227 -13.72 -22.09 -14.43
C PRO A 227 -12.32 -22.43 -14.98
N SER A 228 -12.06 -23.72 -15.21
CA SER A 228 -10.75 -24.28 -15.61
C SER A 228 -10.21 -23.76 -16.96
N SER A 229 -11.03 -23.09 -17.78
CA SER A 229 -10.60 -22.39 -18.99
C SER A 229 -9.76 -21.14 -18.71
N ALA A 230 -9.97 -20.47 -17.56
CA ALA A 230 -9.14 -19.35 -17.11
C ALA A 230 -7.77 -19.84 -16.59
N GLN A 231 -7.75 -20.99 -15.91
CA GLN A 231 -6.52 -21.62 -15.41
C GLN A 231 -5.59 -22.11 -16.54
N LYS A 232 -6.16 -22.61 -17.65
CA LYS A 232 -5.39 -23.07 -18.82
C LYS A 232 -4.71 -21.94 -19.60
N ASN A 233 -5.34 -20.76 -19.70
CA ASN A 233 -4.74 -19.60 -20.36
C ASN A 233 -3.52 -19.06 -19.58
N ASP A 234 -3.55 -19.12 -18.25
CA ASP A 234 -2.41 -18.76 -17.40
C ASP A 234 -1.23 -19.72 -17.54
N GLN A 235 -1.50 -21.03 -17.64
CA GLN A 235 -0.44 -22.02 -17.84
C GLN A 235 0.19 -21.93 -19.24
N TYR A 236 -0.60 -21.62 -20.27
CA TYR A 236 -0.11 -21.41 -21.64
C TYR A 236 0.77 -20.16 -21.77
N ASN A 237 0.44 -19.07 -21.06
CA ASN A 237 1.25 -17.86 -21.03
C ASN A 237 2.57 -18.05 -20.25
N LYS A 238 2.54 -18.76 -19.11
CA LYS A 238 3.76 -19.08 -18.34
C LYS A 238 4.81 -19.85 -19.16
N VAL A 239 4.40 -20.74 -20.05
CA VAL A 239 5.32 -21.51 -20.92
C VAL A 239 5.94 -20.63 -22.02
N ASN A 240 5.20 -19.64 -22.52
CA ASN A 240 5.68 -18.74 -23.58
C ASN A 240 6.53 -17.57 -23.04
N GLU A 241 6.41 -17.20 -21.76
CA GLU A 241 7.28 -16.19 -21.13
C GLU A 241 8.61 -16.77 -20.63
N MET A 242 8.74 -18.10 -20.56
CA MET A 242 9.99 -18.81 -20.22
C MET A 242 10.77 -19.32 -21.45
N ALA A 243 10.27 -19.08 -22.67
CA ALA A 243 10.90 -19.43 -23.94
C ALA A 243 11.42 -18.17 -24.67
#